data_AF-A0A5J5HG36-F1
#
_entry.id   AF-A0A5J5HG36-F1
#
_cell.length_a   1.000
_cell.length_b   1.000
_cell.length_c   1.000
_cell.angle_alpha   90.00
_cell.angle_beta   90.00
_cell.angle_gamma   90.00
#
_symmetry.space_group_name_H-M   'P 1'
#
loop_
_entity.id
_entity.type
_entity.pdbx_description
1 polymer ?
#
loop_
_entity_poly.entity_id
_entity_poly.type
_entity_poly.pdbx_seq_one_letter_code
_entity_poly.pdbx_strand_id
1 'polypeptide(L)'
;MTRHTMELGLKASELTIEHFNTVYNKPNRGLKDLRMTLNSMDAWGLLRKDLITALGVERAKRFLLRYGYHCGVHEARIYKEAFLWKNDLEWLIAGTKAHDLFGRVFSYPESFQVDIEKGQFNVSGYWIDSFEAKQHLQNFPQHHEAICYYLVGYASGYNSECLGKKEILKK
;
A
#
# COMPACT_ATOMS: atom_id res chain seq x y z
N MET A 1 -44.25 4.02 4.74
CA MET A 1 -43.03 4.10 5.57
C MET A 1 -42.14 2.92 5.24
N THR A 2 -41.37 3.05 4.16
CA THR A 2 -40.48 1.99 3.66
C THR A 2 -39.15 2.14 4.37
N ARG A 3 -38.79 1.16 5.20
CA ARG A 3 -37.50 1.07 5.89
C ARG A 3 -36.39 1.16 4.84
N HIS A 4 -35.63 2.26 4.84
CA HIS A 4 -34.31 2.31 4.22
C HIS A 4 -33.41 1.33 4.98
N THR A 5 -33.17 0.15 4.41
CA THR A 5 -32.00 -0.66 4.76
C THR A 5 -30.78 0.15 4.38
N MET A 6 -30.12 0.75 5.38
CA MET A 6 -28.76 1.26 5.23
C MET A 6 -27.89 0.07 4.84
N GLU A 7 -27.43 0.02 3.59
CA GLU A 7 -26.34 -0.88 3.21
C GLU A 7 -25.12 -0.51 4.07
N LEU A 8 -24.76 -1.40 4.99
CA LEU A 8 -23.58 -1.25 5.84
C LEU A 8 -22.36 -1.33 4.91
N GLY A 9 -21.72 -0.19 4.63
CA GLY A 9 -20.51 -0.14 3.81
C GLY A 9 -19.38 -1.01 4.40
N LEU A 10 -18.46 -1.44 3.53
CA LEU A 10 -17.34 -2.33 3.86
C LEU A 10 -16.39 -1.70 4.87
N LYS A 11 -15.96 -2.48 5.87
CA LYS A 11 -14.84 -2.10 6.75
C LYS A 11 -13.52 -2.69 6.25
N ALA A 12 -12.41 -2.00 6.52
CA ALA A 12 -11.08 -2.47 6.15
C ALA A 12 -10.73 -3.83 6.77
N SER A 13 -11.21 -4.10 8.00
CA SER A 13 -11.01 -5.38 8.68
C SER A 13 -11.67 -6.57 7.99
N GLU A 14 -12.69 -6.32 7.16
CA GLU A 14 -13.45 -7.33 6.43
C GLU A 14 -12.88 -7.57 5.02
N LEU A 15 -11.91 -6.76 4.57
CA LEU A 15 -11.32 -6.87 3.25
C LEU A 15 -10.55 -8.19 3.10
N THR A 16 -10.85 -8.93 2.03
CA THR A 16 -10.21 -10.20 1.68
C THR A 16 -9.89 -10.25 0.19
N ILE A 17 -9.12 -11.26 -0.24
CA ILE A 17 -8.85 -11.50 -1.67
C ILE A 17 -10.14 -11.74 -2.48
N GLU A 18 -11.18 -12.33 -1.88
CA GLU A 18 -12.46 -12.57 -2.55
C GLU A 18 -13.13 -11.27 -2.99
N HIS A 19 -13.07 -10.22 -2.17
CA HIS A 19 -13.57 -8.90 -2.53
C HIS A 19 -12.88 -8.38 -3.79
N PHE A 20 -11.56 -8.55 -3.91
CA PHE A 20 -10.82 -8.19 -5.12
C PHE A 20 -11.22 -9.02 -6.34
N ASN A 21 -11.45 -10.33 -6.17
CA ASN A 21 -11.97 -11.17 -7.26
C ASN A 21 -13.32 -10.66 -7.78
N THR A 22 -14.23 -10.23 -6.90
CA THR A 22 -15.53 -9.68 -7.34
C THR A 22 -15.40 -8.37 -8.12
N VAL A 23 -14.36 -7.58 -7.83
CA VAL A 23 -14.08 -6.34 -8.57
C VAL A 23 -13.45 -6.66 -9.91
N TYR A 24 -12.41 -7.50 -9.91
CA TYR A 24 -11.61 -7.80 -11.10
C TYR A 24 -12.34 -8.67 -12.13
N ASN A 25 -13.40 -9.37 -11.73
CA ASN A 25 -14.21 -10.16 -12.66
C ASN A 25 -15.38 -9.40 -13.29
N LYS A 26 -15.57 -8.11 -12.96
CA LYS A 26 -16.59 -7.28 -13.62
C LYS A 26 -16.12 -6.85 -15.03
N PRO A 27 -17.04 -6.75 -16.01
CA PRO A 27 -16.71 -6.20 -17.32
C PRO A 27 -16.03 -4.83 -17.21
N ASN A 28 -14.94 -4.63 -17.97
CA ASN A 28 -14.14 -3.39 -17.98
C ASN A 28 -13.51 -2.99 -16.63
N ARG A 29 -13.39 -3.93 -15.69
CA ARG A 29 -12.74 -3.72 -14.38
C ARG A 29 -11.69 -4.81 -14.10
N GLY A 30 -11.26 -5.53 -15.13
CA GLY A 30 -10.20 -6.53 -15.00
C GLY A 30 -8.86 -5.89 -14.61
N LEU A 31 -7.91 -6.72 -14.17
CA LEU A 31 -6.57 -6.25 -13.83
C LEU A 31 -5.94 -5.42 -14.96
N LYS A 32 -6.17 -5.80 -16.23
CA LYS A 32 -5.71 -5.04 -17.40
C LYS A 32 -6.34 -3.64 -17.46
N ASP A 33 -7.64 -3.53 -17.25
CA ASP A 33 -8.38 -2.26 -17.30
C ASP A 33 -7.96 -1.34 -16.16
N LEU A 34 -7.69 -1.94 -15.00
CA LEU A 34 -7.16 -1.26 -13.81
C LEU A 34 -5.65 -1.00 -13.89
N ARG A 35 -4.96 -1.46 -14.94
CA ARG A 35 -3.49 -1.38 -15.09
C ARG A 35 -2.75 -1.93 -13.87
N MET A 36 -3.22 -3.06 -13.36
CA MET A 36 -2.63 -3.78 -12.25
C MET A 36 -2.03 -5.09 -12.72
N THR A 37 -0.97 -5.52 -12.06
CA THR A 37 -0.34 -6.82 -12.29
C THR A 37 0.06 -7.46 -10.96
N LEU A 38 0.12 -8.78 -10.93
CA LEU A 38 0.85 -9.51 -9.91
C LEU A 38 2.32 -9.58 -10.32
N ASN A 39 3.23 -9.36 -9.38
CA ASN A 39 4.67 -9.30 -9.66
C ASN A 39 5.44 -10.28 -8.76
N SER A 40 6.48 -10.91 -9.31
CA SER A 40 7.37 -11.80 -8.55
C SER A 40 8.26 -10.99 -7.60
N MET A 41 8.28 -11.38 -6.33
CA MET A 41 9.13 -10.74 -5.31
C MET A 41 10.61 -11.03 -5.53
N ASP A 42 10.96 -12.22 -6.03
CA ASP A 42 12.35 -12.58 -6.31
C ASP A 42 12.89 -11.79 -7.51
N ALA A 43 12.09 -11.66 -8.57
CA ALA A 43 12.46 -10.81 -9.71
C ALA A 43 12.56 -9.33 -9.29
N TRP A 44 11.71 -8.88 -8.37
CA TRP A 44 11.79 -7.54 -7.81
C TRP A 44 13.07 -7.34 -6.96
N GLY A 45 13.46 -8.34 -6.17
CA GLY A 45 14.71 -8.36 -5.41
C GLY A 45 15.93 -8.27 -6.33
N LEU A 46 15.93 -8.99 -7.45
CA LEU A 46 16.96 -8.91 -8.47
C LEU A 46 17.01 -7.53 -9.13
N LEU A 47 15.86 -6.97 -9.52
CA LEU A 47 15.79 -5.60 -10.06
C LEU A 47 16.37 -4.57 -9.07
N ARG A 48 16.03 -4.69 -7.79
CA ARG A 48 16.60 -3.86 -6.73
C ARG A 48 18.12 -4.02 -6.66
N LYS A 49 18.62 -5.25 -6.70
CA LYS A 49 20.06 -5.53 -6.68
C LYS A 49 20.76 -4.88 -7.86
N ASP A 50 20.21 -5.01 -9.06
CA ASP A 50 20.78 -4.42 -10.27
C ASP A 50 20.81 -2.89 -10.19
N LEU A 51 19.72 -2.27 -9.70
CA LEU A 51 19.66 -0.83 -9.46
C LEU A 51 20.71 -0.36 -8.44
N ILE A 52 20.84 -1.06 -7.31
CA ILE A 52 21.82 -0.70 -6.25
C ILE A 52 23.24 -0.90 -6.77
N THR A 53 23.51 -1.98 -7.50
CA THR A 53 24.84 -2.27 -8.05
C THR A 53 25.26 -1.23 -9.09
N ALA A 54 24.34 -0.82 -9.96
CA ALA A 54 24.62 0.15 -11.02
C ALA A 54 24.72 1.59 -10.53
N LEU A 55 23.90 1.99 -9.53
CA LEU A 55 23.72 3.40 -9.18
C LEU A 55 24.19 3.76 -7.76
N GLY A 56 24.46 2.76 -6.92
CA GLY A 56 24.59 2.92 -5.48
C GLY A 56 23.24 3.07 -4.76
N VAL A 57 23.25 2.78 -3.45
CA VAL A 57 22.05 2.76 -2.60
C VAL A 57 21.29 4.08 -2.64
N GLU A 58 21.99 5.22 -2.54
CA GLU A 58 21.36 6.55 -2.45
C GLU A 58 20.60 6.98 -3.69
N ARG A 59 21.04 6.53 -4.87
CA ARG A 59 20.32 6.82 -6.13
C ARG A 59 19.19 5.82 -6.32
N ALA A 60 19.44 4.52 -6.11
CA ALA A 60 18.43 3.47 -6.21
C ALA A 60 17.24 3.73 -5.27
N LYS A 61 17.50 4.17 -4.03
CA LYS A 61 16.51 4.60 -3.02
C LYS A 61 15.48 5.57 -3.59
N ARG A 62 15.90 6.57 -4.38
CA ARG A 62 15.01 7.59 -4.96
C ARG A 62 14.08 7.03 -6.04
N PHE A 63 14.56 6.05 -6.82
CA PHE A 63 13.73 5.35 -7.80
C PHE A 63 12.68 4.50 -7.11
N LEU A 64 13.07 3.71 -6.11
CA LEU A 64 12.17 2.82 -5.39
C LEU A 64 11.12 3.57 -4.57
N LEU A 65 11.50 4.68 -3.93
CA LEU A 65 10.56 5.57 -3.24
C LEU A 65 9.50 6.14 -4.17
N ARG A 66 9.91 6.70 -5.32
CA ARG A 66 8.99 7.26 -6.32
C ARG A 66 8.09 6.20 -6.93
N TYR A 67 8.67 5.06 -7.28
CA TYR A 67 7.91 3.93 -7.81
C TYR A 67 6.85 3.48 -6.81
N GLY A 68 7.24 3.24 -5.55
CA GLY A 68 6.32 2.91 -4.48
C GLY A 68 5.22 3.96 -4.32
N TYR A 69 5.59 5.24 -4.25
CA TYR A 69 4.62 6.35 -4.13
C TYR A 69 3.55 6.31 -5.21
N HIS A 70 3.94 6.14 -6.48
CA HIS A 70 2.97 6.07 -7.56
C HIS A 70 2.14 4.79 -7.54
N CYS A 71 2.69 3.66 -7.08
CA CYS A 71 1.89 2.45 -6.82
C CYS A 71 0.81 2.71 -5.76
N GLY A 72 1.17 3.34 -4.64
CA GLY A 72 0.24 3.66 -3.55
C GLY A 72 -0.88 4.60 -3.98
N VAL A 73 -0.54 5.68 -4.70
CA VAL A 73 -1.52 6.62 -5.27
C VAL A 73 -2.50 5.90 -6.21
N HIS A 74 -1.97 5.06 -7.10
CA HIS A 74 -2.79 4.32 -8.07
C HIS A 74 -3.75 3.34 -7.38
N GLU A 75 -3.26 2.56 -6.40
CA GLU A 75 -4.09 1.61 -5.66
C GLU A 75 -5.14 2.31 -4.79
N ALA A 76 -4.82 3.45 -4.16
CA ALA A 76 -5.80 4.24 -3.41
C ALA A 76 -7.01 4.64 -4.28
N ARG A 77 -6.75 5.15 -5.49
CA ARG A 77 -7.81 5.51 -6.46
C ARG A 77 -8.66 4.33 -6.88
N ILE A 78 -8.03 3.21 -7.20
CA ILE A 78 -8.74 1.99 -7.58
C ILE A 78 -9.64 1.54 -6.43
N TYR A 79 -9.11 1.49 -5.20
CA TYR A 79 -9.89 1.00 -4.06
C TYR A 79 -11.02 1.94 -3.70
N LYS A 80 -10.86 3.25 -3.92
CA LYS A 80 -11.93 4.23 -3.73
C LYS A 80 -13.13 3.94 -4.63
N GLU A 81 -12.88 3.62 -5.90
CA GLU A 81 -13.92 3.34 -6.88
C GLU A 81 -14.46 1.91 -6.82
N ALA A 82 -13.61 0.96 -6.42
CA ALA A 82 -13.91 -0.47 -6.47
C ALA A 82 -14.85 -0.93 -5.35
N PHE A 83 -14.82 -0.26 -4.20
CA PHE A 83 -15.53 -0.69 -3.00
C PHE A 83 -16.40 0.42 -2.43
N LEU A 84 -17.59 0.03 -1.93
CA LEU A 84 -18.45 0.91 -1.14
C LEU A 84 -18.00 0.86 0.32
N TRP A 85 -17.04 1.72 0.68
CA TRP A 85 -16.52 1.82 2.03
C TRP A 85 -17.55 2.41 3.00
N LYS A 86 -17.50 1.98 4.27
CA LYS A 86 -18.34 2.56 5.33
C LYS A 86 -18.10 4.07 5.50
N ASN A 87 -16.84 4.50 5.37
CA ASN A 87 -16.40 5.89 5.40
C ASN A 87 -14.95 5.99 4.87
N ASP A 88 -14.43 7.21 4.75
CA ASP A 88 -13.08 7.47 4.23
C ASP A 88 -11.97 6.93 5.14
N LEU A 89 -12.25 6.75 6.43
CA LEU A 89 -11.30 6.15 7.37
C LEU A 89 -11.09 4.66 7.07
N GLU A 90 -12.16 3.92 6.76
CA GLU A 90 -12.03 2.52 6.32
C GLU A 90 -11.24 2.42 5.01
N TRP A 91 -11.47 3.35 4.07
CA TRP A 91 -10.67 3.41 2.84
C TRP A 91 -9.19 3.66 3.14
N LEU A 92 -8.85 4.60 4.03
CA LEU A 92 -7.48 4.86 4.46
C LEU A 92 -6.82 3.61 5.07
N ILE A 93 -7.53 2.91 5.96
CA ILE A 93 -7.05 1.68 6.63
C ILE A 93 -6.92 0.52 5.63
N ALA A 94 -7.69 0.50 4.55
CA ALA A 94 -7.62 -0.53 3.53
C ALA A 94 -6.24 -0.66 2.89
N GLY A 95 -5.48 0.43 2.75
CA GLY A 95 -4.10 0.40 2.25
C GLY A 95 -3.18 -0.46 3.14
N THR A 96 -3.32 -0.33 4.45
CA THR A 96 -2.63 -1.16 5.45
C THR A 96 -3.02 -2.62 5.32
N LYS A 97 -4.28 -2.90 5.00
CA LYS A 97 -4.75 -4.28 4.85
C LYS A 97 -4.35 -4.91 3.52
N ALA A 98 -4.29 -4.12 2.47
CA ALA A 98 -3.76 -4.53 1.17
C ALA A 98 -2.26 -4.88 1.22
N HIS A 99 -1.46 -4.20 2.06
CA HIS A 99 -0.07 -4.60 2.32
C HIS A 99 0.05 -6.08 2.74
N ASP A 100 -0.82 -6.52 3.63
CA ASP A 100 -0.87 -7.89 4.16
C ASP A 100 -1.43 -8.86 3.09
N LEU A 101 -2.60 -8.53 2.53
CA LEU A 101 -3.31 -9.37 1.55
C LEU A 101 -2.48 -9.66 0.28
N PHE A 102 -1.68 -8.70 -0.18
CA PHE A 102 -0.83 -8.85 -1.36
C PHE A 102 0.59 -9.32 -1.02
N GLY A 103 0.81 -9.84 0.19
CA GLY A 103 2.06 -10.46 0.62
C GLY A 103 3.24 -9.50 0.76
N ARG A 104 2.98 -8.19 0.88
CA ARG A 104 4.05 -7.18 0.96
C ARG A 104 4.65 -7.15 2.36
N VAL A 105 3.79 -6.99 3.37
CA VAL A 105 4.20 -6.88 4.78
C VAL A 105 2.98 -6.93 5.70
N PHE A 106 3.13 -7.52 6.88
CA PHE A 106 2.12 -7.41 7.93
C PHE A 106 2.30 -6.09 8.68
N SER A 107 1.27 -5.25 8.71
CA SER A 107 1.31 -3.95 9.37
C SER A 107 0.59 -4.01 10.71
N TYR A 108 1.30 -3.71 11.80
CA TYR A 108 0.78 -3.70 13.15
C TYR A 108 0.80 -2.25 13.70
N PRO A 109 -0.37 -1.63 13.95
CA PRO A 109 -0.42 -0.26 14.47
C PRO A 109 0.01 -0.22 15.94
N GLU A 110 0.85 0.75 16.28
CA GLU A 110 1.23 1.08 17.65
C GLU A 110 0.44 2.30 18.14
N SER A 111 0.34 3.34 17.29
CA SER A 111 -0.49 4.51 17.55
C SER A 111 -1.29 4.88 16.31
N PHE A 112 -2.54 5.30 16.51
CA PHE A 112 -3.44 5.66 15.43
C PHE A 112 -4.30 6.86 15.84
N GLN A 113 -3.94 8.04 15.36
CA GLN A 113 -4.66 9.29 15.57
C GLN A 113 -4.93 9.94 14.22
N VAL A 114 -6.12 9.67 13.67
CA VAL A 114 -6.52 10.15 12.36
C VAL A 114 -7.88 10.82 12.46
N ASP A 115 -7.96 12.04 11.93
CA ASP A 115 -9.19 12.77 11.68
C ASP A 115 -9.09 13.35 10.26
N ILE A 116 -9.77 12.70 9.31
CA ILE A 116 -9.68 13.06 7.89
C ILE A 116 -10.27 14.45 7.64
N GLU A 117 -11.39 14.78 8.28
CA GLU A 117 -12.08 16.06 8.10
C GLU A 117 -11.21 17.23 8.61
N LYS A 118 -10.49 17.04 9.72
CA LYS A 118 -9.56 18.03 10.26
C LYS A 118 -8.16 17.94 9.66
N GLY A 119 -7.90 16.99 8.77
CA GLY A 119 -6.59 16.72 8.19
C GLY A 119 -5.54 16.26 9.20
N GLN A 120 -5.94 15.72 10.36
CA GLN A 120 -5.02 15.15 11.34
C GLN A 120 -4.62 13.74 10.90
N PHE A 121 -3.33 13.50 10.78
CA PHE A 121 -2.79 12.18 10.45
C PHE A 121 -1.50 11.95 11.23
N ASN A 122 -1.60 11.16 12.30
CA ASN A 122 -0.46 10.73 13.09
C ASN A 122 -0.61 9.24 13.40
N VAL A 123 0.25 8.43 12.78
CA VAL A 123 0.25 6.98 12.89
C VAL A 123 1.68 6.48 13.10
N SER A 124 1.84 5.52 14.00
CA SER A 124 3.07 4.74 14.16
C SER A 124 2.74 3.26 14.23
N GLY A 125 3.72 2.42 13.91
CA GLY A 125 3.54 0.99 13.95
C GLY A 125 4.73 0.24 13.41
N TYR A 126 4.55 -1.06 13.29
CA TYR A 126 5.57 -2.02 12.90
C TYR A 126 5.21 -2.69 11.60
N TRP A 127 6.24 -2.93 10.82
CA TRP A 127 6.21 -3.77 9.64
C TRP A 127 6.91 -5.07 9.92
N ILE A 128 6.11 -6.14 9.99
CA ILE A 128 6.55 -7.48 10.34
C ILE A 128 6.58 -8.30 9.06
N ASP A 129 7.65 -9.08 8.90
CA ASP A 129 7.83 -10.00 7.77
C ASP A 129 7.89 -9.33 6.39
N SER A 130 8.52 -8.14 6.31
CA SER A 130 8.64 -7.37 5.07
C SER A 130 9.34 -8.13 3.94
N PHE A 131 8.68 -8.26 2.80
CA PHE A 131 9.29 -8.86 1.60
C PHE A 131 10.52 -8.07 1.15
N GLU A 132 10.45 -6.73 1.20
CA GLU A 132 11.53 -5.86 0.74
C GLU A 132 12.79 -6.03 1.60
N ALA A 133 12.62 -6.27 2.91
CA ALA A 133 13.71 -6.60 3.81
C ALA A 133 14.32 -7.98 3.53
N LYS A 134 13.47 -9.00 3.35
CA LYS A 134 13.94 -10.35 2.99
C LYS A 134 14.72 -10.35 1.67
N GLN A 135 14.17 -9.71 0.64
CA GLN A 135 14.80 -9.61 -0.69
C GLN A 135 16.11 -8.81 -0.64
N HIS A 136 16.20 -7.77 0.19
CA HIS A 136 17.46 -7.08 0.45
C HIS A 136 18.49 -8.03 1.08
N LEU A 137 18.12 -8.73 2.15
CA LEU A 137 19.03 -9.62 2.89
C LEU A 137 19.48 -10.86 2.09
N GLN A 138 18.71 -11.29 1.09
CA GLN A 138 19.14 -12.34 0.16
C GLN A 138 20.27 -11.91 -0.76
N ASN A 139 20.38 -10.61 -1.07
CA ASN A 139 21.29 -10.08 -2.07
C ASN A 139 22.41 -9.22 -1.49
N PHE A 140 22.23 -8.71 -0.27
CA PHE A 140 23.13 -7.79 0.41
C PHE A 140 23.17 -8.10 1.92
N PRO A 141 24.26 -7.74 2.60
CA PRO A 141 24.26 -7.77 4.07
C PRO A 141 23.29 -6.73 4.64
N GLN A 142 23.08 -6.84 5.96
CA GLN A 142 22.36 -5.82 6.72
C GLN A 142 22.95 -4.43 6.45
N HIS A 143 22.07 -3.46 6.23
CA HIS A 143 22.44 -2.07 6.00
C HIS A 143 22.33 -1.27 7.30
N HIS A 144 23.10 -0.19 7.42
CA HIS A 144 23.11 0.68 8.59
C HIS A 144 21.88 1.61 8.69
N GLU A 145 21.06 1.64 7.64
CA GLU A 145 19.79 2.38 7.58
C GLU A 145 18.65 1.44 7.23
N ALA A 146 17.42 1.82 7.57
CA ALA A 146 16.22 1.12 7.13
C ALA A 146 16.13 1.08 5.58
N ILE A 147 15.83 -0.08 5.02
CA ILE A 147 15.95 -0.35 3.57
C ILE A 147 14.62 -0.43 2.82
N CYS A 148 13.48 -0.42 3.52
CA CYS A 148 12.16 -0.56 2.90
C CYS A 148 11.75 0.73 2.18
N TYR A 149 12.28 0.96 0.98
CA TYR A 149 12.07 2.17 0.16
C TYR A 149 10.77 2.11 -0.62
N TYR A 150 10.45 0.95 -1.19
CA TYR A 150 9.20 0.74 -1.91
C TYR A 150 8.01 0.79 -0.95
N LEU A 151 8.07 0.08 0.17
CA LEU A 151 6.94 0.02 1.12
C LEU A 151 6.63 1.41 1.72
N VAL A 152 7.66 2.18 2.09
CA VAL A 152 7.45 3.55 2.63
C VAL A 152 7.00 4.53 1.55
N GLY A 153 7.50 4.36 0.31
CA GLY A 153 6.97 5.07 -0.85
C GLY A 153 5.48 4.79 -1.03
N TYR A 154 5.11 3.51 -1.09
CA TYR A 154 3.72 3.06 -1.24
C TYR A 154 2.82 3.64 -0.17
N ALA A 155 3.17 3.47 1.11
CA ALA A 155 2.35 3.97 2.21
C ALA A 155 2.19 5.50 2.12
N SER A 156 3.26 6.22 1.77
CA SER A 156 3.19 7.68 1.59
C SER A 156 2.25 8.08 0.47
N GLY A 157 2.34 7.42 -0.69
CA GLY A 157 1.49 7.70 -1.84
C GLY A 157 0.02 7.38 -1.59
N TYR A 158 -0.25 6.22 -0.97
CA TYR A 158 -1.60 5.80 -0.62
C TYR A 158 -2.28 6.79 0.33
N ASN A 159 -1.62 7.08 1.47
CA ASN A 159 -2.15 8.02 2.46
C ASN A 159 -2.29 9.43 1.88
N SER A 160 -1.35 9.87 1.05
CA SER A 160 -1.46 11.19 0.40
C SER A 160 -2.70 11.33 -0.47
N GLU A 161 -3.01 10.28 -1.25
CA GLU A 161 -4.20 10.25 -2.10
C GLU A 161 -5.48 10.21 -1.26
N CYS A 162 -5.52 9.39 -0.20
CA CYS A 162 -6.68 9.32 0.68
C CYS A 162 -6.97 10.64 1.42
N LEU A 163 -5.94 11.36 1.83
CA LEU A 163 -6.06 12.59 2.60
C LEU A 163 -6.17 13.85 1.72
N GLY A 164 -6.00 13.72 0.40
CA GLY A 164 -6.01 14.84 -0.54
C GLY A 164 -4.85 15.83 -0.36
N LYS A 165 -3.80 15.45 0.40
CA LYS A 165 -2.61 16.27 0.66
C LYS A 165 -1.38 15.39 0.72
N LYS A 166 -0.21 15.98 0.46
CA LYS A 166 1.06 15.24 0.49
C LYS A 166 1.43 14.85 1.92
N GLU A 167 1.39 13.56 2.21
CA GLU A 167 1.84 12.94 3.45
C GLU A 167 3.02 11.99 3.19
N ILE A 168 4.07 12.12 4.00
CA ILE A 168 5.29 11.34 3.86
C ILE A 168 5.54 10.55 5.13
N LEU A 169 5.47 9.23 5.01
CA LEU A 169 5.84 8.33 6.09
C LEU A 169 7.36 8.18 6.14
N LYS A 170 7.85 7.94 7.36
CA LYS A 170 9.24 7.63 7.64
C LYS A 170 9.30 6.24 8.28
N LYS A 171 10.49 5.65 8.26
CA LYS A 171 10.80 4.30 8.69
C LYS A 171 12.03 4.31 9.58
#